data_AF-A0A1J5JDF8-F1
#
_entry.id   AF-A0A1J5JDF8-F1
#
_cell.length_a   1.000
_cell.length_b   1.000
_cell.length_c   1.000
_cell.angle_alpha   90.00
_cell.angle_beta   90.00
_cell.angle_gamma   90.00
#
_symmetry.space_group_name_H-M   'P 1'
#
loop_
_entity.id
_entity.type
_entity.pdbx_description
1 polymer ?
#
loop_
_entity_poly.entity_id
_entity_poly.type
_entity_poly.pdbx_seq_one_letter_code
_entity_poly.pdbx_strand_id
1 'polypeptide(L)'
;MKLSVILVLGSFVVMALAYYLRRQHRWHVALMGSVMLFDVLFPIWLYLTHDWKRRLIDDGELFSFLVWTHLFLILTLYSLYVLQGLAGRQLLARMDEARESHRVQSRGIFIIRTFVFLTGALLIAPD
;
A
#
# COMPACT_ATOMS: atom_id res chain seq x y z
N MET A 1 -11.18 9.51 -11.76
CA MET A 1 -11.48 8.17 -11.21
C MET A 1 -10.80 7.00 -11.93
N LYS A 2 -10.90 6.83 -13.26
CA LYS A 2 -10.18 5.72 -13.95
C LYS A 2 -8.66 5.78 -13.78
N LEU A 3 -8.10 7.00 -13.71
CA LEU A 3 -6.67 7.22 -13.51
C LEU A 3 -6.16 6.69 -12.15
N SER A 4 -6.92 6.86 -11.05
CA SER A 4 -6.49 6.40 -9.72
C SER A 4 -6.33 4.88 -9.69
N VAL A 5 -7.28 4.14 -10.30
CA VAL A 5 -7.21 2.69 -10.46
C VAL A 5 -5.97 2.28 -11.27
N ILE A 6 -5.74 2.93 -12.42
CA ILE A 6 -4.59 2.62 -13.28
C ILE A 6 -3.26 2.87 -12.57
N LEU A 7 -3.13 3.98 -11.83
CA LEU A 7 -1.92 4.30 -11.07
C LEU A 7 -1.63 3.24 -10.00
N VAL A 8 -2.65 2.81 -9.25
CA VAL A 8 -2.48 1.76 -8.25
C VAL A 8 -2.13 0.43 -8.92
N LEU A 9 -2.76 0.05 -10.03
CA LEU A 9 -2.37 -1.15 -10.79
C LEU A 9 -0.92 -1.07 -11.28
N GLY A 10 -0.47 0.08 -11.76
CA GLY A 10 0.93 0.33 -12.12
C GLY A 10 1.88 0.08 -10.95
N SER A 11 1.51 0.47 -9.73
CA SER A 11 2.31 0.21 -8.54
C SER A 11 2.45 -1.30 -8.20
N PHE A 12 1.44 -2.12 -8.51
CA PHE A 12 1.55 -3.59 -8.40
C PHE A 12 2.55 -4.16 -9.40
N VAL A 13 2.63 -3.61 -10.61
CA VAL A 13 3.65 -4.00 -11.60
C VAL A 13 5.06 -3.68 -11.08
N VAL A 14 5.24 -2.50 -10.49
CA VAL A 14 6.54 -2.12 -9.88
C VAL A 14 6.90 -3.08 -8.74
N MET A 15 5.94 -3.45 -7.89
CA MET A 15 6.16 -4.42 -6.82
C MET A 15 6.52 -5.81 -7.37
N ALA A 16 5.87 -6.27 -8.45
CA ALA A 16 6.21 -7.52 -9.11
C ALA A 16 7.64 -7.49 -9.70
N LEU A 17 8.04 -6.36 -10.30
CA LEU A 17 9.41 -6.15 -10.77
C LEU A 17 10.42 -6.18 -9.61
N ALA A 18 10.08 -5.54 -8.49
CA ALA A 18 10.90 -5.58 -7.26
C ALA A 18 11.10 -7.02 -6.77
N TYR A 19 10.06 -7.87 -6.83
CA TYR A 19 10.14 -9.27 -6.46
C TYR A 19 11.04 -10.10 -7.39
N TYR A 20 11.01 -9.83 -8.69
CA TYR A 20 11.89 -10.46 -9.68
C TYR A 20 13.36 -10.09 -9.43
N LEU A 21 13.62 -8.82 -9.13
CA LEU A 21 14.95 -8.28 -8.86
C LEU A 21 15.42 -8.47 -7.41
N ARG A 22 14.76 -9.32 -6.60
CA ARG A 22 15.08 -9.53 -5.18
C ARG A 22 16.53 -9.95 -4.89
N ARG A 23 17.21 -10.59 -5.85
CA ARG A 23 18.63 -10.96 -5.73
C ARG A 23 19.57 -9.75 -5.80
N GLN A 24 19.14 -8.67 -6.46
CA GLN A 24 19.87 -7.42 -6.57
C GLN A 24 19.36 -6.46 -5.50
N HIS A 25 19.91 -6.55 -4.29
CA HIS A 25 19.36 -5.87 -3.10
C HIS A 25 19.12 -4.38 -3.30
N ARG A 26 20.04 -3.67 -3.97
CA ARG A 26 19.92 -2.21 -4.23
C ARG A 26 18.66 -1.89 -5.03
N TRP A 27 18.41 -2.63 -6.12
CA TRP A 27 17.23 -2.45 -6.96
C TRP A 27 15.95 -2.87 -6.26
N HIS A 28 15.97 -4.00 -5.55
CA HIS A 28 14.82 -4.45 -4.77
C HIS A 28 14.39 -3.41 -3.73
N VAL A 29 15.34 -2.90 -2.94
CA VAL A 29 15.07 -1.89 -1.90
C VAL A 29 14.60 -0.58 -2.53
N ALA A 30 15.21 -0.12 -3.62
CA ALA A 30 14.78 1.10 -4.31
C ALA A 30 13.35 1.00 -4.85
N LEU A 31 13.02 -0.11 -5.52
CA LEU A 31 11.68 -0.32 -6.08
C LEU A 31 10.63 -0.49 -4.98
N MET A 32 10.90 -1.31 -3.96
CA MET A 32 9.98 -1.42 -2.81
C MET A 32 9.82 -0.08 -2.09
N GLY A 33 10.89 0.70 -1.93
CA GLY A 33 10.84 2.05 -1.37
C GLY A 33 9.94 2.98 -2.17
N SER A 34 10.02 2.93 -3.51
CA SER A 34 9.15 3.73 -4.38
C SER A 34 7.67 3.34 -4.25
N VAL A 35 7.38 2.04 -4.12
CA VAL A 35 6.03 1.52 -3.91
C VAL A 35 5.45 1.96 -2.57
N MET A 36 6.24 1.91 -1.50
CA MET A 36 5.83 2.39 -0.18
C MET A 36 5.62 3.91 -0.17
N LEU A 37 6.50 4.66 -0.82
CA LEU A 37 6.37 6.12 -0.92
C LEU A 37 5.11 6.50 -1.72
N PHE A 38 4.85 5.81 -2.83
CA PHE A 38 3.63 5.98 -3.60
C PHE A 38 2.40 5.78 -2.73
N ASP A 39 2.33 4.71 -1.93
CA ASP A 39 1.18 4.45 -1.06
C ASP A 39 0.94 5.54 -0.02
N VAL A 40 2.00 6.11 0.54
CA VAL A 40 1.88 7.19 1.52
C VAL A 40 1.41 8.49 0.87
N LEU A 41 1.90 8.78 -0.34
CA LEU A 41 1.56 10.01 -1.06
C LEU A 41 0.21 9.93 -1.78
N PHE A 42 -0.26 8.74 -2.12
CA PHE A 42 -1.46 8.55 -2.92
C PHE A 42 -2.75 9.07 -2.22
N PRO A 43 -2.99 8.82 -0.92
CA PRO A 43 -4.09 9.44 -0.19
C PRO A 43 -4.01 10.96 -0.16
N ILE A 44 -2.80 11.54 -0.08
CA ILE A 44 -2.60 13.00 -0.13
C ILE A 44 -3.02 13.54 -1.49
N TRP A 45 -2.56 12.90 -2.57
CA TRP A 45 -2.96 13.28 -3.92
C TRP A 45 -4.47 13.14 -4.12
N LEU A 46 -5.08 12.07 -3.63
CA LEU A 46 -6.53 11.88 -3.64
C LEU A 46 -7.25 13.00 -2.89
N TYR A 47 -6.76 13.36 -1.70
CA TYR A 47 -7.29 14.47 -0.89
C TYR A 47 -7.30 15.79 -1.65
N LEU A 48 -6.22 16.09 -2.37
CA LEU A 48 -6.06 17.33 -3.13
C LEU A 48 -6.87 17.38 -4.44
N THR A 49 -7.33 16.23 -4.94
CA THR A 49 -7.96 16.12 -6.27
C THR A 49 -9.45 15.81 -6.25
N HIS A 50 -10.03 15.51 -5.08
CA HIS A 50 -11.44 15.16 -4.94
C HIS A 50 -12.09 15.95 -3.79
N ASP A 51 -13.40 16.20 -3.89
CA ASP A 51 -14.16 16.93 -2.86
C ASP A 51 -14.60 15.99 -1.71
N TRP A 52 -13.65 15.71 -0.81
CA TRP A 52 -13.88 14.84 0.33
C TRP A 52 -14.84 15.43 1.36
N LYS A 53 -14.97 16.76 1.43
CA LYS A 53 -15.89 17.40 2.37
C LYS A 53 -17.31 17.02 2.01
N ARG A 54 -17.69 17.23 0.74
CA ARG A 54 -19.02 16.86 0.25
C ARG A 54 -19.30 15.38 0.49
N ARG A 55 -18.36 14.54 0.11
CA ARG A 55 -18.54 13.09 0.16
C ARG A 55 -18.61 12.52 1.58
N LEU A 56 -17.72 12.94 2.47
CA LEU A 56 -17.66 12.38 3.83
C LEU A 56 -18.71 13.01 4.75
N ILE A 57 -18.99 14.30 4.61
CA ILE A 57 -19.87 15.06 5.51
C ILE A 57 -21.28 15.18 4.93
N ASP A 58 -21.41 15.75 3.73
CA ASP A 58 -22.72 16.08 3.16
C ASP A 58 -23.47 14.80 2.76
N ASP A 59 -22.76 13.83 2.17
CA ASP A 59 -23.31 12.52 1.79
C ASP A 59 -23.23 11.49 2.94
N GLY A 60 -22.62 11.86 4.08
CA GLY A 60 -22.57 11.04 5.30
C GLY A 60 -21.71 9.77 5.21
N GLU A 61 -20.88 9.60 4.17
CA GLU A 61 -20.06 8.38 3.99
C GLU A 61 -19.03 8.15 5.11
N LEU A 62 -18.74 9.17 5.92
CA LEU A 62 -17.82 9.06 7.06
C LEU A 62 -18.24 7.96 8.05
N PHE A 63 -19.53 7.70 8.20
CA PHE A 63 -20.03 6.67 9.11
C PHE A 63 -20.19 5.30 8.43
N SER A 64 -19.81 5.19 7.16
CA SER A 64 -19.93 3.92 6.43
C SER A 64 -18.88 2.92 6.90
N PHE A 65 -19.31 1.66 7.04
CA PHE A 65 -18.42 0.55 7.41
C PHE A 65 -17.23 0.40 6.44
N LEU A 66 -17.45 0.64 5.15
CA LEU A 66 -16.43 0.46 4.12
C LEU A 66 -15.30 1.49 4.23
N VAL A 67 -15.62 2.75 4.55
CA VAL A 67 -14.61 3.82 4.76
C VAL A 67 -13.71 3.47 5.94
N TRP A 68 -14.28 3.05 7.08
CA TRP A 68 -13.49 2.64 8.25
C TRP A 68 -12.67 1.38 8.00
N THR A 69 -13.25 0.40 7.31
CA THR A 69 -12.53 -0.81 6.91
C THR A 69 -11.32 -0.47 6.04
N HIS A 70 -11.51 0.39 5.03
CA HIS A 70 -10.43 0.84 4.16
C HIS A 70 -9.34 1.57 4.95
N LEU A 71 -9.72 2.46 5.88
CA LEU A 71 -8.78 3.18 6.74
C LEU A 71 -7.93 2.23 7.60
N PHE A 72 -8.54 1.26 8.26
CA PHE A 72 -7.80 0.29 9.09
C PHE A 72 -6.89 -0.62 8.25
N LEU A 73 -7.29 -0.97 7.03
CA LEU A 73 -6.43 -1.70 6.10
C LEU A 73 -5.19 -0.87 5.71
N ILE A 74 -5.34 0.44 5.46
CA ILE A 74 -4.20 1.34 5.20
C ILE A 74 -3.26 1.41 6.41
N LEU A 75 -3.80 1.61 7.62
CA LEU A 75 -2.99 1.66 8.85
C LEU A 75 -2.21 0.35 9.09
N THR A 76 -2.87 -0.78 8.82
CA THR A 76 -2.26 -2.11 8.87
C THR A 76 -1.14 -2.24 7.84
N LEU A 77 -1.38 -1.79 6.60
CA LEU A 77 -0.38 -1.80 5.53
C LEU A 77 0.86 -0.99 5.91
N TYR A 78 0.68 0.20 6.49
CA TYR A 78 1.79 1.05 6.93
C TYR A 78 2.59 0.41 8.06
N SER A 79 1.91 -0.20 9.02
CA SER A 79 2.56 -0.97 10.09
C SER A 79 3.40 -2.11 9.53
N LEU A 80 2.87 -2.85 8.55
CA LEU A 80 3.60 -3.92 7.87
C LEU A 80 4.80 -3.39 7.08
N TYR A 81 4.72 -2.21 6.46
CA TYR A 81 5.88 -1.60 5.79
C TYR A 81 7.02 -1.25 6.75
N VAL A 82 6.69 -0.71 7.92
CA VAL A 82 7.70 -0.44 8.94
C VAL A 82 8.39 -1.74 9.36
N LEU A 83 7.62 -2.78 9.69
CA LEU A 83 8.15 -4.08 10.09
C LEU A 83 8.99 -4.73 8.97
N GLN A 84 8.52 -4.69 7.73
CA GLN A 84 9.22 -5.22 6.56
C GLN A 84 10.54 -4.48 6.34
N GLY A 85 10.55 -3.16 6.49
CA GLY A 85 11.75 -2.34 6.39
C GLY A 85 12.78 -2.68 7.48
N LEU A 86 12.34 -2.86 8.73
CA LEU A 86 13.20 -3.29 9.83
C LEU A 86 13.79 -4.69 9.59
N ALA A 87 12.96 -5.66 9.21
CA ALA A 87 13.42 -7.01 8.88
C ALA A 87 14.36 -7.01 7.65
N GLY A 88 14.09 -6.16 6.65
CA GLY A 88 14.94 -5.97 5.49
C GLY A 88 16.33 -5.42 5.86
N ARG A 89 16.39 -4.45 6.78
CA ARG A 89 17.66 -3.92 7.32
C ARG A 89 18.47 -4.99 8.05
N GLN A 90 17.81 -5.84 8.84
CA GLN A 90 18.46 -6.96 9.54
C GLN A 90 19.02 -8.00 8.55
N LEU A 91 18.28 -8.31 7.49
CA LEU A 91 18.78 -9.20 6.43
C LEU A 91 20.00 -8.64 5.70
N LEU A 92 20.04 -7.33 5.44
CA LEU A 92 21.21 -6.67 4.86
C LEU A 92 22.42 -6.74 5.80
N ALA A 93 22.19 -6.75 7.12
CA ALA A 93 23.21 -6.98 8.14
C ALA A 93 23.58 -8.47 8.33
N ARG A 94 23.06 -9.37 7.47
CA ARG A 94 23.29 -10.83 7.52
C ARG A 94 22.76 -11.53 8.78
N MET A 95 21.72 -10.98 9.40
CA MET A 95 20.99 -11.63 10.49
C MET A 95 19.93 -12.58 9.89
N ASP A 96 20.25 -13.86 9.76
CA ASP A 96 19.40 -14.82 9.04
C ASP A 96 18.06 -15.11 9.75
N GLU A 97 17.98 -14.88 11.07
CA GLU A 97 16.75 -15.00 11.87
C GLU A 97 15.60 -14.14 11.33
N ALA A 98 15.92 -12.99 10.70
CA ALA A 98 14.94 -12.08 10.15
C ALA A 98 14.28 -12.59 8.84
N ARG A 99 14.82 -13.64 8.23
CA ARG A 99 14.44 -14.08 6.87
C ARG A 99 13.02 -14.61 6.81
N GLU A 100 12.64 -15.43 7.78
CA GLU A 100 11.30 -16.00 7.84
C GLU A 100 10.27 -14.89 8.08
N SER A 101 10.54 -14.02 9.06
CA SER A 101 9.71 -12.87 9.37
C SER A 101 9.50 -11.96 8.15
N HIS A 102 10.58 -11.59 7.44
CA HIS A 102 10.51 -10.80 6.21
C HIS A 102 9.69 -11.47 5.11
N ARG A 103 9.75 -12.81 5.00
CA ARG A 103 8.97 -13.56 4.01
C ARG A 103 7.49 -13.60 4.37
N VAL A 104 7.15 -13.85 5.63
CA VAL A 104 5.75 -13.87 6.10
C VAL A 104 5.12 -12.49 5.96
N GLN A 105 5.82 -11.44 6.41
CA GLN A 105 5.37 -10.06 6.29
C GLN A 105 5.18 -9.64 4.82
N SER A 106 6.06 -10.06 3.89
CA SER A 106 5.90 -9.76 2.45
C SER A 106 4.60 -10.32 1.86
N ARG A 107 4.15 -11.49 2.33
CA ARG A 107 2.85 -12.07 1.91
C ARG A 107 1.70 -11.28 2.52
N GLY A 108 1.82 -10.92 3.80
CA GLY A 108 0.84 -10.06 4.48
C GLY A 108 0.65 -8.73 3.76
N ILE A 109 1.75 -8.07 3.37
CA ILE A 109 1.73 -6.84 2.58
C ILE A 109 0.98 -7.04 1.28
N PHE A 110 1.30 -8.08 0.50
CA PHE A 110 0.64 -8.32 -0.78
C PHE A 110 -0.88 -8.49 -0.62
N ILE A 111 -1.31 -9.26 0.39
CA ILE A 111 -2.72 -9.51 0.68
C ILE A 111 -3.42 -8.22 1.12
N ILE A 112 -2.89 -7.54 2.14
CA ILE A 112 -3.49 -6.31 2.68
C ILE A 112 -3.53 -5.21 1.61
N ARG A 113 -2.46 -5.03 0.84
CA ARG A 113 -2.40 -4.06 -0.27
C ARG A 113 -3.47 -4.36 -1.32
N THR A 114 -3.71 -5.63 -1.64
CA THR A 114 -4.79 -6.03 -2.55
C THR A 114 -6.16 -5.65 -1.98
N PHE A 115 -6.41 -5.89 -0.69
CA PHE A 115 -7.65 -5.45 -0.05
C PHE A 115 -7.80 -3.93 0.01
N VAL A 116 -6.73 -3.18 0.29
CA VAL A 116 -6.74 -1.70 0.21
C VAL A 116 -7.15 -1.27 -1.20
N PHE A 117 -6.57 -1.86 -2.25
CA PHE A 117 -6.94 -1.55 -3.63
C PHE A 117 -8.43 -1.85 -3.91
N LEU A 118 -8.91 -3.04 -3.56
CA LEU A 118 -10.29 -3.44 -3.81
C LEU A 118 -11.29 -2.54 -3.06
N THR A 119 -11.07 -2.31 -1.77
CA THR A 119 -11.94 -1.46 -0.95
C THR A 119 -11.89 0.00 -1.41
N GLY A 120 -10.71 0.50 -1.80
CA GLY A 120 -10.57 1.84 -2.37
C GLY A 120 -11.27 1.98 -3.72
N ALA A 121 -11.21 0.95 -4.57
CA ALA A 121 -11.92 0.93 -5.85
C ALA A 121 -13.45 0.84 -5.68
N LEU A 122 -13.94 0.11 -4.67
CA LEU A 122 -15.37 0.08 -4.31
C LEU A 122 -15.85 1.42 -3.76
N LEU A 123 -14.96 2.18 -3.10
CA LEU A 123 -15.20 3.55 -2.70
C LEU A 123 -15.04 4.53 -3.88
N ILE A 124 -14.97 4.11 -5.13
CA ILE A 124 -15.10 5.03 -6.26
C ILE A 124 -16.58 5.05 -6.61
N ALA A 125 -17.29 6.10 -6.20
CA ALA A 125 -18.68 6.30 -6.60
C ALA A 125 -18.76 6.34 -8.14
N PRO A 126 -19.70 5.63 -8.78
CA PRO A 126 -20.00 5.88 -10.19
C PRO A 126 -20.60 7.29 -10.32
N ASP A 127 -20.14 8.03 -11.33
CA ASP A 127 -20.67 9.36 -11.69
C ASP A 127 -22.19 9.33 -11.91
#